data_AF-L8HJF4-F1
#
_entry.id   AF-L8HJF4-F1
#
_cell.length_a   1.000
_cell.length_b   1.000
_cell.length_c   1.000
_cell.angle_alpha   90.00
_cell.angle_beta   90.00
_cell.angle_gamma   90.00
#
_symmetry.space_group_name_H-M   'P 1'
#
loop_
_entity.id
_entity.type
_entity.pdbx_description
1 polymer ?
#
loop_
_entity_poly.entity_id
_entity_poly.type
_entity_poly.pdbx_seq_one_letter_code
_entity_poly.pdbx_strand_id
1 'polypeptide(L)'
;MQKKRSDSSLSEPLLPLQQHNDDYNVGDDSSHYRRSSSSSAVGRHHKSGMGFTWKHILYLIVMMTIGAALLDAIINGGLAALMYHDQGNIRVWEWPNTLGGDIIITTLLTGILTWIIASNLVMRDLRVGVPLLGKMGSLNLYSPEFRQGKFYNYFLRMEDLIRLPGKGNWKKHFVKFILLVLRGIPFTLIWFVVFAPATLAVMMALEYGAGINLWWPSAVVFKAIWGGGMGLFVTPAVGVLAMASFEDNEAKSVNSDAADADSESGLKSETNSTYGTGEEEEA
;
A
#
# COMPACT_ATOMS: atom_id res chain seq x y z
N MET A 1 32.63 30.97 -41.13
CA MET A 1 31.39 30.20 -41.39
C MET A 1 30.37 30.54 -40.32
N GLN A 2 29.40 31.40 -40.65
CA GLN A 2 28.36 31.89 -39.75
C GLN A 2 27.21 30.86 -39.66
N LYS A 3 26.85 30.45 -38.44
CA LYS A 3 25.71 29.55 -38.19
C LYS A 3 24.52 30.38 -37.68
N LYS A 4 23.52 30.51 -38.56
CA LYS A 4 22.25 31.22 -38.38
C LYS A 4 21.43 30.61 -37.23
N ARG A 5 20.98 31.45 -36.29
CA ARG A 5 19.86 31.17 -35.37
C ARG A 5 18.55 31.26 -36.14
N SER A 6 17.67 30.30 -35.95
CA SER A 6 16.27 30.34 -36.38
C SER A 6 15.40 30.35 -35.13
N ASP A 7 14.84 31.51 -34.84
CA ASP A 7 13.81 31.72 -33.84
C ASP A 7 12.47 31.27 -34.43
N SER A 8 11.81 30.30 -33.81
CA SER A 8 10.44 29.91 -34.12
C SER A 8 9.55 30.25 -32.94
N SER A 9 8.91 31.40 -33.04
CA SER A 9 7.80 31.85 -32.21
C SER A 9 6.58 30.95 -32.45
N LEU A 10 6.21 30.16 -31.45
CA LEU A 10 4.91 29.49 -31.41
C LEU A 10 3.97 30.34 -30.54
N SER A 11 2.96 30.87 -31.21
CA SER A 11 1.83 31.60 -30.67
C SER A 11 0.94 30.70 -29.80
N GLU A 12 0.70 31.15 -28.57
CA GLU A 12 -0.30 30.58 -27.67
C GLU A 12 -1.73 30.86 -28.17
N PRO A 13 -2.65 29.89 -28.15
CA PRO A 13 -4.07 30.14 -28.31
C PRO A 13 -4.69 30.61 -26.99
N LEU A 14 -5.15 31.86 -26.98
CA LEU A 14 -5.97 32.48 -25.94
C LEU A 14 -7.29 31.71 -25.77
N LEU A 15 -7.52 31.17 -24.55
CA LEU A 15 -8.82 30.66 -24.14
C LEU A 15 -9.71 31.81 -23.63
N PRO A 16 -11.02 31.81 -23.93
CA PRO A 16 -11.94 32.85 -23.48
C PRO A 16 -12.22 32.71 -21.97
N LEU A 17 -12.08 33.83 -21.27
CA LEU A 17 -12.52 34.04 -19.89
C LEU A 17 -14.05 33.93 -19.83
N GLN A 18 -14.54 32.88 -19.17
CA GLN A 18 -15.95 32.73 -18.86
C GLN A 18 -16.23 33.43 -17.52
N GLN A 19 -16.76 34.64 -17.64
CA GLN A 19 -17.24 35.49 -16.56
C GLN A 19 -18.58 34.91 -16.07
N HIS A 20 -18.59 34.32 -14.87
CA HIS A 20 -19.83 33.94 -14.18
C HIS A 20 -19.95 34.79 -12.93
N ASN A 21 -20.57 35.95 -13.11
CA ASN A 21 -21.25 36.66 -12.03
C ASN A 21 -22.61 36.00 -11.88
N ASP A 22 -22.93 35.54 -10.68
CA ASP A 22 -24.31 35.53 -10.19
C ASP A 22 -24.26 35.75 -8.68
N ASP A 23 -24.63 36.98 -8.33
CA ASP A 23 -25.04 37.42 -7.00
C ASP A 23 -26.28 36.62 -6.58
N TYR A 24 -26.21 35.94 -5.43
CA TYR A 24 -27.40 35.62 -4.66
C TYR A 24 -27.18 36.04 -3.21
N ASN A 25 -27.90 37.11 -2.87
CA ASN A 25 -28.02 37.71 -1.56
C ASN A 25 -29.39 37.33 -0.97
N VAL A 26 -29.41 37.16 0.35
CA VAL A 26 -30.57 37.18 1.28
C VAL A 26 -31.59 36.05 1.20
N GLY A 27 -31.70 35.33 2.32
CA GLY A 27 -32.78 34.39 2.62
C GLY A 27 -32.58 33.78 4.01
N ASP A 28 -32.68 34.62 5.03
CA ASP A 28 -32.85 34.22 6.43
C ASP A 28 -34.21 33.51 6.53
N ASP A 29 -34.20 32.17 6.64
CA ASP A 29 -35.40 31.38 6.86
C ASP A 29 -35.15 30.38 8.00
N SER A 30 -35.29 30.95 9.20
CA SER A 30 -35.31 30.27 10.48
C SER A 30 -36.71 29.72 10.73
N SER A 31 -37.04 28.55 10.18
CA SER A 31 -38.18 27.78 10.68
C SER A 31 -38.13 26.27 10.35
N HIS A 32 -38.22 25.48 11.42
CA HIS A 32 -38.76 24.11 11.46
C HIS A 32 -38.13 23.01 10.57
N TYR A 33 -36.99 22.47 11.01
CA TYR A 33 -36.74 21.03 10.88
C TYR A 33 -36.58 20.39 12.27
N ARG A 34 -37.73 20.13 12.90
CA ARG A 34 -37.86 19.16 13.99
C ARG A 34 -37.70 17.76 13.38
N ARG A 35 -36.47 17.39 13.00
CA ARG A 35 -36.18 16.04 12.51
C ARG A 35 -36.00 15.14 13.73
N SER A 36 -37.11 14.50 14.08
CA SER A 36 -37.21 13.29 14.88
C SER A 36 -35.89 12.54 15.00
N SER A 37 -35.32 12.60 16.19
CA SER A 37 -34.33 11.68 16.74
C SER A 37 -34.91 10.27 16.73
N SER A 38 -34.85 9.60 15.57
CA SER A 38 -34.98 8.15 15.50
C SER A 38 -33.65 7.56 15.98
N SER A 39 -33.49 7.53 17.31
CA SER A 39 -32.55 6.69 18.06
C SER A 39 -32.92 5.21 17.86
N SER A 40 -32.77 4.72 16.64
CA SER A 40 -33.03 3.32 16.29
C SER A 40 -32.21 2.89 15.07
N ALA A 41 -30.98 3.37 14.95
CA ALA A 41 -29.97 2.64 14.18
C ALA A 41 -29.43 1.52 15.07
N VAL A 42 -30.31 0.53 15.26
CA VAL A 42 -30.01 -0.81 15.73
C VAL A 42 -28.69 -1.24 15.12
N GLY A 43 -27.72 -1.47 16.01
CA GLY A 43 -26.45 -2.08 15.68
C GLY A 43 -26.70 -3.37 14.92
N ARG A 44 -26.66 -3.28 13.59
CA ARG A 44 -26.43 -4.44 12.75
C ARG A 44 -24.99 -4.82 12.98
N HIS A 45 -24.75 -5.52 14.08
CA HIS A 45 -23.71 -6.55 14.15
C HIS A 45 -23.99 -7.49 12.98
N HIS A 46 -23.46 -7.12 11.81
CA HIS A 46 -23.22 -8.09 10.76
C HIS A 46 -22.35 -9.13 11.44
N LYS A 47 -22.94 -10.31 11.70
CA LYS A 47 -22.17 -11.54 11.83
C LYS A 47 -21.50 -11.76 10.46
N SER A 48 -20.52 -10.94 10.13
CA SER A 48 -19.58 -11.24 9.06
C SER A 48 -18.82 -12.45 9.57
N GLY A 49 -19.01 -13.59 8.90
CA GLY A 49 -18.26 -14.80 9.22
C GLY A 49 -16.78 -14.43 9.34
N MET A 50 -16.16 -14.89 10.42
CA MET A 50 -14.72 -14.76 10.61
C MET A 50 -14.02 -15.34 9.39
N GLY A 51 -13.22 -14.53 8.70
CA GLY A 51 -12.32 -15.04 7.67
C GLY A 51 -12.31 -14.24 6.38
N PHE A 52 -11.28 -14.55 5.57
CA PHE A 52 -11.12 -14.03 4.23
C PHE A 52 -12.40 -14.24 3.41
N THR A 53 -12.97 -13.16 2.89
CA THR A 53 -14.03 -13.30 1.88
C THR A 53 -13.44 -13.95 0.62
N TRP A 54 -14.25 -14.69 -0.14
CA TRP A 54 -13.80 -15.32 -1.38
C TRP A 54 -13.13 -14.33 -2.34
N LYS A 55 -13.56 -13.06 -2.35
CA LYS A 55 -12.95 -11.99 -3.14
C LYS A 55 -11.51 -11.70 -2.72
N HIS A 56 -11.23 -11.68 -1.41
CA HIS A 56 -9.88 -11.49 -0.90
C HIS A 56 -8.98 -12.67 -1.24
N ILE A 57 -9.49 -13.90 -1.10
CA ILE A 57 -8.75 -15.11 -1.46
C ILE A 57 -8.39 -15.08 -2.95
N LEU A 58 -9.38 -14.81 -3.81
CA LEU A 58 -9.14 -14.73 -5.25
C LEU A 58 -8.15 -13.62 -5.60
N TYR A 59 -8.27 -12.46 -4.97
CA TYR A 59 -7.33 -11.36 -5.16
C TYR A 59 -5.90 -11.75 -4.75
N LEU A 60 -5.73 -12.37 -3.58
CA LEU A 60 -4.42 -12.77 -3.09
C LEU A 60 -3.77 -13.84 -3.99
N ILE A 61 -4.55 -14.85 -4.41
CA ILE A 61 -4.03 -15.93 -5.25
C ILE A 61 -3.73 -15.43 -6.66
N VAL A 62 -4.70 -14.78 -7.32
CA VAL A 62 -4.55 -14.44 -8.74
C VAL A 62 -3.65 -13.22 -8.92
N MET A 63 -3.93 -12.12 -8.23
CA MET A 63 -3.21 -10.85 -8.43
C MET A 63 -1.91 -10.82 -7.65
N MET A 64 -1.94 -11.16 -6.36
CA MET A 64 -0.77 -11.02 -5.50
C MET A 64 0.19 -12.20 -5.54
N THR A 65 -0.23 -13.39 -5.99
CA THR A 65 0.63 -14.57 -6.07
C THR A 65 1.02 -14.85 -7.51
N ILE A 66 0.08 -15.26 -8.37
CA ILE A 66 0.37 -15.67 -9.74
C ILE A 66 0.82 -14.49 -10.60
N GLY A 67 0.06 -13.38 -10.57
CA GLY A 67 0.39 -12.18 -11.33
C GLY A 67 1.75 -11.59 -10.93
N ALA A 68 2.01 -11.52 -9.63
CA ALA A 68 3.29 -11.04 -9.10
C ALA A 68 4.45 -11.96 -9.47
N ALA A 69 4.30 -13.28 -9.31
CA ALA A 69 5.32 -14.25 -9.68
C ALA A 69 5.68 -14.18 -11.17
N LEU A 70 4.68 -14.04 -12.05
CA LEU A 70 4.93 -13.92 -13.49
C LEU A 70 5.67 -12.62 -13.82
N LEU A 71 5.24 -11.50 -13.24
CA LEU A 71 5.88 -10.20 -13.45
C LEU A 71 7.33 -10.20 -12.97
N ASP A 72 7.58 -10.73 -11.77
CA ASP A 72 8.93 -10.80 -11.21
C ASP A 72 9.82 -11.77 -12.01
N ALA A 73 9.28 -12.89 -12.50
CA ALA A 73 10.01 -13.79 -13.37
C ALA A 73 10.43 -13.12 -14.67
N ILE A 74 9.52 -12.37 -15.30
CA ILE A 74 9.80 -11.63 -16.54
C ILE A 74 10.87 -10.57 -16.32
N ILE A 75 10.74 -9.75 -15.26
CA ILE A 75 11.70 -8.67 -14.98
C ILE A 75 13.08 -9.25 -14.68
N ASN A 76 13.17 -10.25 -13.79
CA ASN A 76 14.46 -10.83 -13.41
C ASN A 76 15.10 -11.62 -14.55
N GLY A 77 14.32 -12.37 -15.32
CA GLY A 77 14.81 -13.05 -16.52
C GLY A 77 15.29 -12.07 -17.59
N GLY A 78 14.55 -10.98 -17.82
CA GLY A 78 14.93 -9.92 -18.76
C GLY A 78 16.24 -9.23 -18.35
N LEU A 79 16.38 -8.85 -17.08
CA LEU A 79 17.63 -8.27 -16.55
C LEU A 79 18.80 -9.24 -16.70
N ALA A 80 18.60 -10.52 -16.37
CA ALA A 80 19.62 -11.55 -16.56
C ALA A 80 20.01 -11.70 -18.03
N ALA A 81 19.06 -11.65 -18.96
CA ALA A 81 19.35 -11.75 -20.39
C ALA A 81 20.23 -10.57 -20.83
N LEU A 82 19.89 -9.35 -20.42
CA LEU A 82 20.68 -8.16 -20.71
C LEU A 82 22.11 -8.26 -20.15
N MET A 83 22.26 -8.77 -18.92
CA MET A 83 23.56 -8.87 -18.25
C MET A 83 24.46 -9.99 -18.78
N TYR A 84 23.86 -11.11 -19.18
CA TYR A 84 24.59 -12.35 -19.42
C TYR A 84 24.68 -12.79 -20.88
N HIS A 85 23.89 -12.21 -21.81
CA HIS A 85 23.79 -12.74 -23.19
C HIS A 85 25.13 -12.90 -23.93
N ASP A 86 26.11 -12.03 -23.65
CA ASP A 86 27.43 -12.07 -24.30
C ASP A 86 28.50 -12.84 -23.49
N GLN A 87 28.11 -13.50 -22.39
CA GLN A 87 29.04 -14.18 -21.50
C GLN A 87 29.13 -15.68 -21.79
N GLY A 88 30.35 -16.15 -22.06
CA GLY A 88 30.63 -17.56 -22.36
C GLY A 88 30.56 -18.49 -21.14
N ASN A 89 30.95 -18.01 -19.97
CA ASN A 89 30.82 -18.76 -18.72
C ASN A 89 30.45 -17.81 -17.58
N ILE A 90 29.44 -18.17 -16.80
CA ILE A 90 28.93 -17.37 -15.68
C ILE A 90 29.27 -18.12 -14.41
N ARG A 91 30.02 -17.47 -13.53
CA ARG A 91 30.36 -18.01 -12.22
C ARG A 91 29.66 -17.26 -11.11
N VAL A 92 29.51 -17.91 -9.97
CA VAL A 92 28.85 -17.33 -8.80
C VAL A 92 29.59 -16.07 -8.32
N TRP A 93 30.92 -16.09 -8.27
CA TRP A 93 31.72 -15.00 -7.68
C TRP A 93 32.73 -14.33 -8.63
N GLU A 94 32.69 -14.60 -9.94
CA GLU A 94 33.64 -14.00 -10.89
C GLU A 94 33.20 -12.60 -11.33
N TRP A 95 34.10 -11.62 -11.20
CA TRP A 95 33.93 -10.24 -11.66
C TRP A 95 34.14 -10.17 -13.19
N PRO A 96 33.46 -9.30 -13.97
CA PRO A 96 32.59 -8.18 -13.58
C PRO A 96 31.15 -8.51 -13.23
N ASN A 97 30.60 -9.62 -13.72
CA ASN A 97 29.18 -9.93 -13.55
C ASN A 97 29.01 -11.13 -12.64
N THR A 98 29.24 -10.91 -11.34
CA THR A 98 29.05 -11.94 -10.32
C THR A 98 27.57 -12.29 -10.19
N LEU A 99 27.20 -13.54 -10.43
CA LEU A 99 25.81 -13.99 -10.24
C LEU A 99 25.37 -13.90 -8.77
N GLY A 100 26.30 -14.15 -7.84
CA GLY A 100 26.04 -14.07 -6.42
C GLY A 100 25.77 -12.64 -5.93
N GLY A 101 26.58 -11.68 -6.38
CA GLY A 101 26.35 -10.26 -6.07
C GLY A 101 25.02 -9.76 -6.64
N ASP A 102 24.68 -10.19 -7.85
CA ASP A 102 23.40 -9.87 -8.49
C ASP A 102 22.21 -10.42 -7.68
N ILE A 103 22.24 -11.69 -7.24
CA ILE A 103 21.20 -12.27 -6.36
C ILE A 103 21.05 -11.46 -5.08
N ILE A 104 22.15 -11.13 -4.40
CA ILE A 104 22.13 -10.39 -3.13
C ILE A 104 21.47 -9.03 -3.31
N ILE A 105 21.94 -8.24 -4.28
CA ILE A 105 21.45 -6.88 -4.52
C ILE A 105 19.98 -6.93 -4.98
N THR A 106 19.67 -7.84 -5.90
CA THR A 106 18.30 -8.00 -6.40
C THR A 106 17.34 -8.38 -5.29
N THR A 107 17.71 -9.28 -4.38
CA THR A 107 16.84 -9.67 -3.26
C THR A 107 16.47 -8.47 -2.38
N LEU A 108 17.47 -7.64 -2.06
CA LEU A 108 17.27 -6.45 -1.22
C LEU A 108 16.43 -5.38 -1.93
N LEU A 109 16.74 -5.10 -3.20
CA LEU A 109 16.00 -4.09 -3.97
C LEU A 109 14.57 -4.54 -4.24
N THR A 110 14.38 -5.77 -4.70
CA THR A 110 13.04 -6.32 -5.01
C THR A 110 12.19 -6.43 -3.76
N GLY A 111 12.74 -6.83 -2.61
CA GLY A 111 11.96 -6.86 -1.36
C GLY A 111 11.43 -5.48 -0.96
N ILE A 112 12.27 -4.44 -1.01
CA ILE A 112 11.86 -3.06 -0.68
C ILE A 112 10.89 -2.53 -1.74
N LEU A 113 11.14 -2.79 -3.02
CA LEU A 113 10.30 -2.31 -4.10
C LEU A 113 8.91 -2.98 -4.04
N THR A 114 8.86 -4.30 -3.83
CA THR A 114 7.63 -5.06 -3.63
C THR A 114 6.86 -4.52 -2.45
N TRP A 115 7.53 -4.27 -1.32
CA TRP A 115 6.92 -3.66 -0.15
C TRP A 115 6.19 -2.35 -0.49
N ILE A 116 6.86 -1.46 -1.22
CA ILE A 116 6.31 -0.16 -1.58
C ILE A 116 5.16 -0.32 -2.57
N ILE A 117 5.40 -1.02 -3.69
CA ILE A 117 4.44 -1.10 -4.80
C ILE A 117 3.21 -1.89 -4.36
N ALA A 118 3.38 -3.10 -3.80
CA ALA A 118 2.26 -3.96 -3.44
C ALA A 118 1.41 -3.32 -2.32
N SER A 119 2.02 -2.72 -1.28
CA SER A 119 1.25 -2.05 -0.23
C SER A 119 0.40 -0.90 -0.78
N ASN A 120 0.96 -0.09 -1.68
CA ASN A 120 0.21 0.99 -2.31
C ASN A 120 -0.92 0.48 -3.23
N LEU A 121 -0.65 -0.56 -4.02
CA LEU A 121 -1.63 -1.17 -4.90
C LEU A 121 -2.80 -1.76 -4.10
N VAL A 122 -2.52 -2.56 -3.07
CA VAL A 122 -3.55 -3.18 -2.21
C VAL A 122 -4.41 -2.09 -1.56
N MET A 123 -3.79 -1.06 -0.98
CA MET A 123 -4.54 0.01 -0.34
C MET A 123 -5.38 0.83 -1.31
N ARG A 124 -4.89 1.05 -2.54
CA ARG A 124 -5.69 1.70 -3.59
C ARG A 124 -6.87 0.81 -3.98
N ASP A 125 -6.61 -0.47 -4.20
CA ASP A 125 -7.58 -1.46 -4.65
C ASP A 125 -8.67 -1.73 -3.60
N LEU A 126 -8.35 -1.68 -2.30
CA LEU A 126 -9.35 -1.74 -1.22
C LEU A 126 -10.25 -0.50 -1.20
N ARG A 127 -9.69 0.70 -1.41
CA ARG A 127 -10.44 1.97 -1.38
C ARG A 127 -11.35 2.14 -2.59
N VAL A 128 -10.82 1.90 -3.78
CA VAL A 128 -11.51 2.14 -5.05
C VAL A 128 -12.31 0.91 -5.48
N GLY A 129 -11.87 -0.29 -5.08
CA GLY A 129 -12.31 -1.55 -5.65
C GLY A 129 -11.40 -1.98 -6.80
N VAL A 130 -11.40 -3.29 -7.06
CA VAL A 130 -10.65 -3.89 -8.16
C VAL A 130 -11.60 -4.04 -9.36
N PRO A 131 -11.18 -3.73 -10.61
CA PRO A 131 -12.06 -3.76 -11.77
C PRO A 131 -12.87 -5.06 -11.95
N LEU A 132 -12.30 -6.22 -11.58
CA LEU A 132 -12.95 -7.53 -11.73
C LEU A 132 -13.67 -8.04 -10.47
N LEU A 133 -13.34 -7.53 -9.29
CA LEU A 133 -13.87 -8.03 -8.00
C LEU A 133 -14.80 -7.02 -7.30
N GLY A 134 -14.82 -5.77 -7.79
CA GLY A 134 -15.50 -4.64 -7.16
C GLY A 134 -14.82 -4.23 -5.85
N LYS A 135 -15.54 -3.50 -5.01
CA LYS A 135 -15.07 -3.17 -3.66
C LYS A 135 -15.01 -4.43 -2.80
N MET A 136 -13.86 -4.62 -2.17
CA MET A 136 -13.64 -5.65 -1.15
C MET A 136 -14.08 -5.05 0.19
N GLY A 137 -14.90 -5.78 0.93
CA GLY A 137 -15.31 -5.35 2.28
C GLY A 137 -14.15 -5.47 3.26
N SER A 138 -14.34 -4.98 4.48
CA SER A 138 -13.40 -5.19 5.58
C SER A 138 -13.10 -6.69 5.71
N LEU A 139 -11.81 -7.04 5.69
CA LEU A 139 -11.34 -8.32 6.19
C LEU A 139 -11.73 -8.37 7.67
N ASN A 140 -12.16 -9.50 8.23
CA ASN A 140 -12.41 -9.59 9.68
C ASN A 140 -11.31 -10.49 10.26
N LEU A 141 -10.05 -10.04 10.11
CA LEU A 141 -8.88 -10.72 10.71
C LEU A 141 -8.68 -10.33 12.18
N TYR A 142 -9.69 -9.66 12.75
CA TYR A 142 -9.70 -9.10 14.08
C TYR A 142 -9.53 -10.15 15.20
N SER A 143 -8.29 -10.34 15.66
CA SER A 143 -8.04 -10.86 17.01
C SER A 143 -7.32 -9.79 17.85
N PRO A 144 -7.91 -9.32 18.95
CA PRO A 144 -7.32 -8.27 19.79
C PRO A 144 -5.99 -8.70 20.43
N GLU A 145 -5.76 -10.01 20.55
CA GLU A 145 -4.52 -10.61 21.07
C GLU A 145 -3.34 -10.37 20.11
N PHE A 146 -3.57 -10.40 18.79
CA PHE A 146 -2.50 -10.22 17.80
C PHE A 146 -2.00 -8.76 17.73
N ARG A 147 -2.81 -7.80 18.22
CA ARG A 147 -2.55 -6.35 18.11
C ARG A 147 -1.55 -5.79 19.14
N GLN A 148 -1.22 -6.52 20.19
CA GLN A 148 -0.46 -5.97 21.32
C GLN A 148 1.06 -5.93 21.09
N GLY A 149 1.58 -6.62 20.08
CA GLY A 149 3.01 -6.64 19.77
C GLY A 149 3.53 -5.32 19.18
N LYS A 150 4.62 -4.78 19.75
CA LYS A 150 5.32 -3.60 19.18
C LYS A 150 5.77 -3.83 17.73
N PHE A 151 6.21 -5.04 17.41
CA PHE A 151 6.60 -5.46 16.05
C PHE A 151 5.41 -5.45 15.08
N TYR A 152 4.25 -5.93 15.52
CA TYR A 152 3.05 -5.94 14.69
C TYR A 152 2.53 -4.52 14.42
N ASN A 153 2.49 -3.67 15.46
CA ASN A 153 2.21 -2.25 15.30
C ASN A 153 3.21 -1.55 14.37
N TYR A 154 4.46 -2.02 14.34
CA TYR A 154 5.45 -1.58 13.37
C TYR A 154 5.15 -2.02 11.95
N PHE A 155 4.28 -2.97 11.63
CA PHE A 155 3.86 -3.22 10.23
C PHE A 155 2.46 -2.69 9.94
N LEU A 156 1.54 -2.72 10.90
CA LEU A 156 0.15 -2.30 10.68
C LEU A 156 -0.09 -0.80 10.49
N ARG A 157 0.82 0.09 10.87
CA ARG A 157 0.64 1.54 10.61
C ARG A 157 1.15 1.97 9.22
N MET A 158 1.05 1.10 8.21
CA MET A 158 1.45 1.44 6.85
C MET A 158 0.49 2.43 6.19
N GLU A 159 -0.81 2.35 6.50
CA GLU A 159 -1.78 3.25 5.87
C GLU A 159 -1.52 4.72 6.21
N ASP A 160 -1.05 5.06 7.41
CA ASP A 160 -0.71 6.44 7.78
C ASP A 160 0.31 7.08 6.80
N LEU A 161 1.19 6.23 6.24
CA LEU A 161 2.20 6.61 5.28
C LEU A 161 1.65 6.67 3.85
N ILE A 162 0.65 5.85 3.52
CA ILE A 162 0.08 5.70 2.17
C ILE A 162 -1.16 6.58 1.94
N ARG A 163 -1.94 6.92 2.99
CA ARG A 163 -2.97 7.96 2.94
C ARG A 163 -2.27 9.27 2.60
N LEU A 164 -2.47 9.72 1.38
CA LEU A 164 -2.02 11.03 0.91
C LEU A 164 -3.02 12.07 1.44
N PRO A 165 -2.69 12.90 2.45
CA PRO A 165 -3.42 14.14 2.64
C PRO A 165 -3.19 15.01 1.39
N GLY A 166 -4.22 15.76 0.99
CA GLY A 166 -4.30 16.49 -0.28
C GLY A 166 -3.20 17.52 -0.55
N LYS A 167 -3.37 18.27 -1.67
CA LYS A 167 -2.48 19.33 -2.20
C LYS A 167 -1.56 19.96 -1.11
N GLY A 168 -0.31 19.49 -0.99
CA GLY A 168 0.56 20.04 0.06
C GLY A 168 1.93 19.41 0.22
N ASN A 169 2.96 20.17 -0.20
CA ASN A 169 4.37 20.07 0.17
C ASN A 169 5.07 18.72 -0.09
N TRP A 170 5.76 18.62 -1.24
CA TRP A 170 6.60 17.49 -1.68
C TRP A 170 7.51 16.92 -0.58
N LYS A 171 8.00 17.76 0.35
CA LYS A 171 8.82 17.32 1.48
C LYS A 171 8.08 16.30 2.36
N LYS A 172 6.78 16.48 2.60
CA LYS A 172 5.96 15.54 3.38
C LYS A 172 5.81 14.20 2.65
N HIS A 173 5.63 14.22 1.32
CA HIS A 173 5.56 13.00 0.51
C HIS A 173 6.88 12.25 0.53
N PHE A 174 8.00 12.96 0.41
CA PHE A 174 9.33 12.35 0.48
C PHE A 174 9.60 11.72 1.85
N VAL A 175 9.28 12.41 2.95
CA VAL A 175 9.43 11.84 4.30
C VAL A 175 8.57 10.58 4.48
N LYS A 176 7.32 10.61 4.03
CA LYS A 176 6.44 9.42 4.04
C LYS A 176 7.02 8.26 3.22
N PHE A 177 7.57 8.56 2.05
CA PHE A 177 8.25 7.58 1.20
C PHE A 177 9.47 6.97 1.89
N ILE A 178 10.34 7.79 2.49
CA ILE A 178 11.51 7.28 3.24
C ILE A 178 11.08 6.44 4.43
N LEU A 179 10.05 6.85 5.18
CA LEU A 179 9.51 6.05 6.27
C LEU A 179 8.94 4.71 5.76
N LEU A 180 8.31 4.69 4.58
CA LEU A 180 7.82 3.47 3.96
C LEU A 180 8.98 2.54 3.55
N VAL A 181 10.06 3.09 2.99
CA VAL A 181 11.29 2.35 2.66
C VAL A 181 11.89 1.75 3.92
N LEU A 182 12.12 2.56 4.96
CA LEU A 182 12.71 2.12 6.24
C LEU A 182 11.89 0.99 6.87
N ARG A 183 10.57 1.03 6.71
CA ARG A 183 9.64 0.02 7.20
C ARG A 183 9.68 -1.28 6.41
N GLY A 184 9.99 -1.20 5.12
CA GLY A 184 10.22 -2.36 4.27
C GLY A 184 11.55 -3.08 4.53
N ILE A 185 12.53 -2.43 5.18
CA ILE A 185 13.85 -3.02 5.42
C ILE A 185 13.75 -4.28 6.30
N PRO A 186 13.14 -4.28 7.50
CA PRO A 186 13.07 -5.49 8.32
C PRO A 186 12.33 -6.63 7.62
N PHE A 187 11.26 -6.32 6.89
CA PHE A 187 10.53 -7.30 6.09
C PHE A 187 11.41 -7.91 5.00
N THR A 188 12.14 -7.07 4.28
CA THR A 188 13.08 -7.50 3.24
C THR A 188 14.21 -8.34 3.80
N LEU A 189 14.74 -8.00 4.98
CA LEU A 189 15.81 -8.76 5.62
C LEU A 189 15.37 -10.19 5.99
N ILE A 190 14.12 -10.37 6.43
CA ILE A 190 13.57 -11.71 6.69
C ILE A 190 13.62 -12.55 5.41
N TRP A 191 13.09 -12.02 4.31
CA TRP A 191 13.09 -12.73 3.02
C TRP A 191 14.48 -12.89 2.43
N PHE A 192 15.37 -11.93 2.66
CA PHE A 192 16.78 -12.02 2.28
C PHE A 192 17.45 -13.23 2.90
N VAL A 193 17.29 -13.42 4.22
CA VAL A 193 17.87 -14.58 4.94
C VAL A 193 17.30 -15.90 4.43
N VAL A 194 16.02 -15.92 4.04
CA VAL A 194 15.36 -17.13 3.52
C VAL A 194 15.83 -17.46 2.10
N PHE A 195 15.84 -16.49 1.18
CA PHE A 195 16.06 -16.76 -0.24
C PHE A 195 17.52 -16.67 -0.66
N ALA A 196 18.24 -15.62 -0.29
CA ALA A 196 19.56 -15.37 -0.86
C ALA A 196 20.61 -16.41 -0.42
N PRO A 197 20.83 -16.70 0.89
CA PRO A 197 21.79 -17.71 1.32
C PRO A 197 21.47 -19.11 0.79
N ALA A 198 20.21 -19.53 0.83
CA ALA A 198 19.79 -20.84 0.33
C ALA A 198 20.08 -20.98 -1.17
N THR A 199 19.75 -19.95 -1.95
CA THR A 199 20.02 -19.91 -3.38
C THR A 199 21.52 -19.96 -3.67
N LEU A 200 22.31 -19.13 -2.98
CA LEU A 200 23.77 -19.11 -3.15
C LEU A 200 24.40 -20.45 -2.78
N ALA A 201 23.95 -21.09 -1.70
CA ALA A 201 24.46 -22.39 -1.28
C ALA A 201 24.22 -23.46 -2.37
N VAL A 202 23.02 -23.49 -2.95
CA VAL A 202 22.70 -24.40 -4.07
C VAL A 202 23.59 -24.10 -5.27
N MET A 203 23.73 -22.83 -5.65
CA MET A 203 24.54 -22.45 -6.82
C MET A 203 26.03 -22.77 -6.63
N MET A 204 26.57 -22.54 -5.42
CA MET A 204 27.93 -22.93 -5.07
C MET A 204 28.13 -24.43 -5.14
N ALA A 205 27.15 -25.22 -4.66
CA ALA A 205 27.22 -26.67 -4.75
C ALA A 205 27.17 -27.18 -6.21
N LEU A 206 26.39 -26.53 -7.07
CA LEU A 206 26.33 -26.88 -8.50
C LEU A 206 27.63 -26.53 -9.24
N GLU A 207 28.18 -25.34 -9.01
CA GLU A 207 29.42 -24.90 -9.67
C GLU A 207 30.64 -25.70 -9.16
N TYR A 208 30.89 -25.68 -7.85
CA TYR A 208 32.12 -26.25 -7.27
C TYR A 208 32.00 -27.74 -6.95
N GLY A 209 30.80 -28.23 -6.64
CA GLY A 209 30.57 -29.64 -6.29
C GLY A 209 30.31 -30.51 -7.51
N ALA A 210 29.46 -30.05 -8.44
CA ALA A 210 29.08 -30.82 -9.63
C ALA A 210 29.83 -30.39 -10.91
N GLY A 211 30.59 -29.29 -10.89
CA GLY A 211 31.32 -28.80 -12.06
C GLY A 211 30.41 -28.29 -13.18
N ILE A 212 29.16 -27.92 -12.86
CA ILE A 212 28.18 -27.45 -13.84
C ILE A 212 28.52 -26.00 -14.19
N ASN A 213 28.92 -25.77 -15.45
CA ASN A 213 29.11 -24.42 -15.97
C ASN A 213 27.76 -23.80 -16.34
N LEU A 214 27.47 -22.62 -15.78
CA LEU A 214 26.28 -21.85 -16.17
C LEU A 214 26.58 -21.07 -17.45
N TRP A 215 25.93 -21.49 -18.53
CA TRP A 215 25.79 -20.70 -19.75
C TRP A 215 24.62 -19.70 -19.65
N TRP A 216 24.66 -18.63 -20.44
CA TRP A 216 23.72 -17.51 -20.31
C TRP A 216 22.23 -17.88 -20.34
N PRO A 217 21.72 -18.82 -21.16
CA PRO A 217 20.31 -19.16 -21.13
C PRO A 217 19.89 -19.80 -19.80
N SER A 218 20.77 -20.61 -19.20
CA SER A 218 20.49 -21.21 -17.88
C SER A 218 20.44 -20.16 -16.79
N ALA A 219 21.30 -19.14 -16.83
CA ALA A 219 21.29 -18.04 -15.88
C ALA A 219 19.99 -17.23 -15.99
N VAL A 220 19.49 -17.00 -17.21
CA VAL A 220 18.18 -16.36 -17.47
C VAL A 220 17.03 -17.16 -16.87
N VAL A 221 16.97 -18.46 -17.17
CA VAL A 221 15.91 -19.35 -16.65
C VAL A 221 15.97 -19.41 -15.14
N PHE A 222 17.16 -19.57 -14.56
CA PHE A 222 17.38 -19.55 -13.12
C PHE A 222 16.87 -18.26 -12.50
N LYS A 223 17.27 -17.09 -13.02
CA LYS A 223 16.84 -15.78 -12.53
C LYS A 223 15.34 -15.57 -12.66
N ALA A 224 14.73 -16.05 -13.74
CA ALA A 224 13.28 -15.98 -13.93
C ALA A 224 12.54 -16.84 -12.89
N ILE A 225 12.95 -18.09 -12.69
CA ILE A 225 12.35 -18.97 -11.67
C ILE A 225 12.55 -18.40 -10.28
N TRP A 226 13.76 -17.95 -9.97
CA TRP A 226 14.09 -17.36 -8.68
C TRP A 226 13.29 -16.08 -8.40
N GLY A 227 13.23 -15.17 -9.37
CA GLY A 227 12.43 -13.95 -9.28
C GLY A 227 10.94 -14.26 -9.13
N GLY A 228 10.42 -15.19 -9.92
CA GLY A 228 9.03 -15.63 -9.78
C GLY A 228 8.74 -16.29 -8.44
N GLY A 229 9.67 -17.07 -7.90
CA GLY A 229 9.59 -17.61 -6.55
C GLY A 229 9.48 -16.50 -5.50
N MET A 230 10.33 -15.47 -5.58
CA MET A 230 10.21 -14.30 -4.70
C MET A 230 8.83 -13.64 -4.82
N GLY A 231 8.36 -13.36 -6.04
CA GLY A 231 7.04 -12.78 -6.27
C GLY A 231 5.89 -13.62 -5.72
N LEU A 232 6.03 -14.95 -5.78
CA LEU A 232 5.05 -15.92 -5.29
C LEU A 232 4.89 -15.90 -3.76
N PHE A 233 5.95 -15.64 -3.00
CA PHE A 233 5.90 -15.69 -1.53
C PHE A 233 5.87 -14.31 -0.87
N VAL A 234 6.67 -13.38 -1.40
CA VAL A 234 6.86 -12.05 -0.80
C VAL A 234 5.63 -11.18 -1.02
N THR A 235 5.15 -11.09 -2.26
CA THR A 235 4.02 -10.21 -2.62
C THR A 235 2.71 -10.53 -1.90
N PRO A 236 2.24 -11.80 -1.79
CA PRO A 236 1.02 -12.06 -1.03
C PRO A 236 1.18 -11.80 0.46
N ALA A 237 2.38 -11.99 1.03
CA ALA A 237 2.65 -11.62 2.42
C ALA A 237 2.51 -10.10 2.63
N VAL A 238 3.03 -9.28 1.71
CA VAL A 238 2.80 -7.83 1.74
C VAL A 238 1.30 -7.51 1.58
N GLY A 239 0.61 -8.22 0.68
CA GLY A 239 -0.83 -8.08 0.46
C GLY A 239 -1.66 -8.28 1.71
N VAL A 240 -1.40 -9.36 2.46
CA VAL A 240 -2.07 -9.63 3.74
C VAL A 240 -1.78 -8.55 4.77
N LEU A 241 -0.52 -8.12 4.91
CA LEU A 241 -0.14 -7.07 5.84
C LEU A 241 -0.80 -5.72 5.50
N ALA A 242 -0.89 -5.38 4.22
CA ALA A 242 -1.54 -4.16 3.75
C ALA A 242 -3.06 -4.21 3.97
N MET A 243 -3.71 -5.36 3.76
CA MET A 243 -5.13 -5.55 4.08
C MET A 243 -5.41 -5.42 5.58
N ALA A 244 -4.60 -6.08 6.41
CA ALA A 244 -4.71 -5.98 7.86
C ALA A 244 -4.46 -4.54 8.37
N SER A 245 -3.50 -3.83 7.74
CA SER A 245 -3.23 -2.42 8.03
C SER A 245 -4.45 -1.55 7.73
N PHE A 246 -5.13 -1.78 6.62
CA PHE A 246 -6.31 -1.02 6.20
C PHE A 246 -7.48 -1.18 7.17
N GLU A 247 -7.82 -2.42 7.54
CA GLU A 247 -8.87 -2.74 8.50
C GLU A 247 -8.65 -2.06 9.86
N ASP A 248 -7.39 -2.07 10.33
CA ASP A 248 -7.00 -1.49 11.61
C ASP A 248 -7.34 0.00 11.74
N ASN A 249 -7.22 0.74 10.63
CA ASN A 249 -7.49 2.19 10.62
C ASN A 249 -8.96 2.50 10.38
N GLU A 250 -9.68 1.70 9.58
CA GLU A 250 -11.14 1.84 9.47
C GLU A 250 -11.79 1.66 10.86
N ALA A 251 -11.36 0.64 11.62
CA ALA A 251 -11.86 0.42 12.98
C ALA A 251 -11.54 1.58 13.94
N LYS A 252 -10.36 2.20 13.80
CA LYS A 252 -9.98 3.38 14.60
C LYS A 252 -10.83 4.61 14.24
N SER A 253 -11.10 4.86 12.97
CA SER A 253 -11.93 6.00 12.55
C SER A 253 -13.36 5.88 13.06
N VAL A 254 -13.95 4.68 13.04
CA VAL A 254 -15.32 4.49 13.56
C VAL A 254 -15.37 4.75 15.07
N ASN A 255 -14.36 4.30 15.82
CA ASN A 255 -14.30 4.53 17.26
C ASN A 255 -14.06 5.99 17.62
N SER A 256 -13.27 6.74 16.83
CA SER A 256 -13.10 8.19 17.06
C SER A 256 -14.39 8.95 16.80
N ASP A 257 -15.09 8.65 15.71
CA ASP A 257 -16.34 9.33 15.35
C ASP A 257 -17.43 9.08 16.40
N ALA A 258 -17.47 7.86 16.98
CA ALA A 258 -18.38 7.53 18.08
C ALA A 258 -18.05 8.30 19.37
N ALA A 259 -16.76 8.39 19.74
CA ALA A 259 -16.33 9.13 20.93
C ALA A 259 -16.61 10.63 20.81
N ASP A 260 -16.43 11.21 19.63
CA ASP A 260 -16.73 12.61 19.36
C ASP A 260 -18.24 12.88 19.46
N ALA A 261 -19.09 11.98 18.93
CA ALA A 261 -20.53 12.08 19.04
C ALA A 261 -21.05 12.02 20.49
N ASP A 262 -20.47 11.13 21.32
CA ASP A 262 -20.82 11.03 22.74
C ASP A 262 -20.44 12.30 23.50
N SER A 263 -19.27 12.88 23.20
CA SER A 263 -18.80 14.12 23.83
C SER A 263 -19.70 15.33 23.52
N GLU A 264 -20.22 15.43 22.29
CA GLU A 264 -21.13 16.50 21.91
C GLU A 264 -22.51 16.36 22.58
N SER A 265 -22.96 15.12 22.81
CA SER A 265 -24.23 14.84 23.48
C SER A 265 -24.21 15.20 24.98
N GLY A 266 -23.08 14.98 25.66
CA GLY A 266 -22.90 15.33 27.08
C GLY A 266 -22.92 16.84 27.32
N LEU A 267 -22.27 17.63 26.46
CA LEU A 267 -22.25 19.10 26.53
C LEU A 267 -23.64 19.73 26.36
N LYS A 268 -24.51 19.13 25.54
CA LYS A 268 -25.90 19.58 25.36
C LYS A 268 -26.81 19.23 26.56
N SER A 269 -26.45 18.20 27.33
CA SER A 269 -27.18 17.81 28.53
C SER A 269 -26.88 18.74 29.71
N GLU A 270 -25.62 19.15 29.90
CA GLU A 270 -25.25 20.06 30.99
C GLU A 270 -25.78 21.49 30.79
N THR A 271 -25.77 21.99 29.55
CA THR A 271 -26.22 23.36 29.24
C THR A 271 -27.73 23.57 29.47
N ASN A 272 -28.55 22.53 29.32
CA ASN A 272 -29.99 22.60 29.63
C ASN A 272 -30.30 22.47 31.14
N SER A 273 -29.36 22.01 31.97
CA SER A 273 -29.56 21.88 33.41
C SER A 273 -29.30 23.18 34.18
N THR A 274 -28.51 24.11 33.63
CA THR A 274 -28.08 25.32 34.35
C THR A 274 -29.04 26.51 34.20
N TYR A 275 -29.99 26.46 33.26
CA TYR A 275 -30.97 27.55 33.03
C TYR A 275 -32.39 27.26 33.57
N GLY A 276 -32.58 26.18 34.34
CA GLY A 276 -33.89 25.77 34.86
C GLY A 276 -34.26 26.22 36.27
N THR A 277 -33.44 27.02 36.95
CA THR A 277 -33.71 27.46 38.33
C THR A 277 -33.68 28.99 38.43
N GLY A 278 -34.73 29.62 37.96
CA GLY A 278 -35.07 31.00 38.29
C GLY A 278 -36.58 31.15 38.23
N GLU A 279 -37.14 31.84 39.23
CA GLU A 279 -38.47 32.47 39.22
C GLU A 279 -39.68 31.60 39.60
N GLU A 280 -39.84 31.30 40.89
CA GLU A 280 -41.17 31.26 41.55
C GLU A 280 -41.04 31.73 43.01
N GLU A 281 -40.99 33.04 43.25
CA GLU A 281 -41.29 33.62 44.57
C GLU A 281 -41.76 35.08 44.43
N GLU A 282 -43.03 35.29 44.06
CA GLU A 282 -43.77 36.52 44.35
C GLU A 282 -45.29 36.28 44.20
N ALA A 283 -45.99 36.09 45.32
CA ALA A 283 -47.40 36.45 45.57
C ALA A 283 -47.80 36.16 47.02
#